data_AF-A0A2P6N3X9-F1
#
_entry.id   AF-A0A2P6N3X9-F1
#
_cell.length_a   1.000
_cell.length_b   1.000
_cell.length_c   1.000
_cell.angle_alpha   90.00
_cell.angle_beta   90.00
_cell.angle_gamma   90.00
#
_symmetry.space_group_name_H-M   'P 1'
#
loop_
_entity.id
_entity.type
_entity.pdbx_description
1 polymer ?
#
loop_
_entity_poly.entity_id
_entity_poly.type
_entity_poly.pdbx_seq_one_letter_code
_entity_poly.pdbx_strand_id
1 'polypeptide(L)'
;MYRKGHRHSSGHHREESSSRRNHEAGHHRRRSTGRLNEKDEHIRNLKAQIVRLGDKTTTKMEADIEELVKILEPEIDTYTTELTDTIVDCVKGLSMKAPLYGAFVGLLYSKKPSFVHKLMKRVAVETCQSIERSEFLDARSLLRFMVETVNCNVLTVHSIITFFRSILKVPLDCKSQVPTCNKDIFVYLVLATFPW
;
A
#
# COMPACT_ATOMS: atom_id res chain seq x y z
N MET A 1 4.74 -50.64 75.78
CA MET A 1 4.46 -52.08 75.58
C MET A 1 4.77 -52.44 74.13
N TYR A 2 5.62 -53.47 73.91
CA TYR A 2 5.68 -54.46 72.79
C TYR A 2 5.38 -54.01 71.34
N ARG A 3 6.06 -54.41 70.25
CA ARG A 3 7.14 -55.40 69.96
C ARG A 3 7.57 -55.21 68.49
N LYS A 4 8.79 -55.66 68.20
CA LYS A 4 9.50 -55.90 66.92
C LYS A 4 8.71 -56.56 65.76
N GLY A 5 9.24 -56.33 64.55
CA GLY A 5 9.42 -57.34 63.48
C GLY A 5 8.60 -57.07 62.21
N HIS A 6 8.98 -57.43 60.98
CA HIS A 6 10.17 -58.06 60.40
C HIS A 6 10.07 -57.93 58.86
N ARG A 7 11.18 -58.23 58.16
CA ARG A 7 11.41 -58.13 56.71
C ARG A 7 10.62 -59.13 55.85
N HIS A 8 10.61 -58.83 54.53
CA HIS A 8 10.57 -59.67 53.31
C HIS A 8 9.41 -59.25 52.39
N SER A 9 9.40 -59.39 51.06
CA SER A 9 10.37 -59.58 49.97
C SER A 9 9.49 -60.02 48.77
N SER A 10 9.71 -59.44 47.59
CA SER A 10 9.41 -60.03 46.26
C SER A 10 7.95 -60.18 45.82
N GLY A 11 7.68 -59.73 44.59
CA GLY A 11 6.49 -60.15 43.83
C GLY A 11 6.14 -59.21 42.69
N HIS A 12 6.75 -59.45 41.52
CA HIS A 12 6.35 -58.88 40.24
C HIS A 12 4.85 -59.12 39.96
N HIS A 13 4.14 -58.10 39.47
CA HIS A 13 3.19 -58.29 38.39
C HIS A 13 3.12 -57.05 37.48
N ARG A 14 2.96 -57.39 36.21
CA ARG A 14 3.18 -56.65 34.98
C ARG A 14 1.86 -56.08 34.53
N GLU A 15 1.76 -54.76 34.39
CA GLU A 15 0.76 -54.12 33.53
C GLU A 15 1.45 -53.08 32.63
N GLU A 16 1.83 -53.56 31.45
CA GLU A 16 2.02 -52.73 30.27
C GLU A 16 0.64 -52.21 29.84
N SER A 17 0.43 -50.90 29.90
CA SER A 17 -0.64 -50.23 29.14
C SER A 17 -0.28 -48.77 28.90
N SER A 18 0.35 -48.57 27.74
CA SER A 18 0.12 -47.43 26.83
C SER A 18 0.02 -46.01 27.44
N SER A 19 1.14 -45.32 27.52
CA SER A 19 1.17 -43.85 27.32
C SER A 19 2.44 -43.44 26.60
N ARG A 20 2.50 -43.77 25.31
CA ARG A 20 3.48 -43.25 24.35
C ARG A 20 2.75 -42.61 23.18
N ARG A 21 2.00 -41.52 23.40
CA ARG A 21 1.55 -40.63 22.31
C ARG A 21 1.36 -39.21 22.85
N ASN A 22 2.37 -38.36 22.68
CA ASN A 22 2.24 -36.97 22.23
C ASN A 22 3.52 -36.16 22.49
N HIS A 23 4.57 -36.39 21.69
CA HIS A 23 5.71 -35.47 21.61
C HIS A 23 6.09 -35.10 20.16
N GLU A 24 5.12 -35.09 19.24
CA GLU A 24 5.33 -34.68 17.83
C GLU A 24 4.48 -33.48 17.38
N ALA A 25 3.87 -32.72 18.30
CA ALA A 25 3.05 -31.55 17.96
C ALA A 25 3.80 -30.20 18.05
N GLY A 26 5.12 -30.20 18.32
CA GLY A 26 5.89 -28.99 18.64
C GLY A 26 6.63 -28.34 17.47
N HIS A 27 6.91 -29.06 16.37
CA HIS A 27 7.81 -28.57 15.32
C HIS A 27 7.13 -27.90 14.13
N HIS A 28 5.82 -28.05 13.94
CA HIS A 28 5.12 -27.41 12.81
C HIS A 28 4.80 -25.93 13.03
N ARG A 29 4.68 -25.46 14.28
CA ARG A 29 4.37 -24.04 14.55
C ARG A 29 5.53 -23.06 14.31
N ARG A 30 6.78 -23.52 14.41
CA ARG A 30 7.98 -22.68 14.20
C ARG A 30 8.33 -22.44 12.72
N ARG A 31 7.97 -23.35 11.82
CA ARG A 31 8.23 -23.18 10.38
C ARG A 31 7.27 -22.19 9.71
N SER A 32 6.04 -22.09 10.20
CA SER A 32 5.03 -21.17 9.67
C SER A 32 5.32 -19.71 9.99
N THR A 33 5.95 -19.43 11.14
CA THR A 33 6.26 -18.07 11.60
C THR A 33 7.47 -17.47 10.86
N GLY A 34 8.50 -18.27 10.56
CA GLY A 34 9.66 -17.79 9.78
C GLY A 34 9.33 -17.35 8.36
N ARG A 35 8.47 -18.11 7.66
CA ARG A 35 8.09 -17.83 6.26
C ARG A 35 7.15 -16.63 6.11
N LEU A 36 6.35 -16.31 7.13
CA LEU A 36 5.56 -15.07 7.17
C LEU A 36 6.48 -13.86 7.36
N ASN A 37 7.46 -13.96 8.26
CA ASN A 37 8.43 -12.89 8.48
C ASN A 37 9.25 -12.56 7.23
N GLU A 38 9.64 -13.57 6.43
CA GLU A 38 10.37 -13.38 5.17
C GLU A 38 9.54 -12.61 4.13
N LYS A 39 8.25 -12.97 3.97
CA LYS A 39 7.35 -12.23 3.06
C LYS A 39 7.14 -10.79 3.53
N ASP A 40 6.95 -10.61 4.84
CA ASP A 40 6.74 -9.29 5.44
C ASP A 40 7.99 -8.42 5.32
N GLU A 41 9.18 -9.00 5.43
CA GLU A 41 10.45 -8.29 5.21
C GLU A 41 10.64 -7.90 3.75
N HIS A 42 10.29 -8.82 2.85
CA HIS A 42 10.39 -8.59 1.43
C HIS A 42 9.49 -7.45 0.94
N ILE A 43 8.20 -7.44 1.34
CA ILE A 43 7.31 -6.33 1.00
C ILE A 43 7.77 -5.02 1.64
N ARG A 44 8.32 -5.04 2.88
CA ARG A 44 8.92 -3.83 3.48
C ARG A 44 10.06 -3.28 2.64
N ASN A 45 10.92 -4.15 2.10
CA ASN A 45 12.02 -3.76 1.24
C ASN A 45 11.52 -3.16 -0.08
N LEU A 46 10.49 -3.72 -0.71
CA LEU A 46 9.85 -3.15 -1.89
C LEU A 46 9.27 -1.75 -1.62
N LYS A 47 8.52 -1.61 -0.53
CA LYS A 47 7.94 -0.32 -0.12
C LYS A 47 9.03 0.74 0.11
N ALA A 48 10.11 0.36 0.78
CA ALA A 48 11.24 1.26 1.04
C ALA A 48 11.93 1.71 -0.25
N GLN A 49 11.98 0.87 -1.29
CA GLN A 49 12.52 1.27 -2.60
C GLN A 49 11.62 2.30 -3.29
N ILE A 50 10.30 2.15 -3.23
CA ILE A 50 9.34 3.12 -3.78
C ILE A 50 9.46 4.49 -3.09
N VAL A 51 9.59 4.50 -1.76
CA VAL A 51 9.72 5.74 -0.97
C VAL A 51 11.04 6.47 -1.30
N ARG A 52 12.13 5.71 -1.41
CA ARG A 52 13.48 6.24 -1.67
C ARG A 52 13.73 6.62 -3.13
N LEU A 53 12.77 6.35 -4.01
CA LEU A 53 12.88 6.72 -5.41
C LEU A 53 13.15 8.23 -5.52
N GLY A 54 14.23 8.60 -6.21
CA GLY A 54 14.65 9.98 -6.40
C GLY A 54 15.30 10.68 -5.19
N ASP A 55 15.63 9.98 -4.11
CA ASP A 55 16.36 10.58 -2.98
C ASP A 55 17.81 10.95 -3.36
N LYS A 56 18.40 10.20 -4.28
CA LYS A 56 19.72 10.50 -4.83
C LYS A 56 19.52 11.16 -6.17
N THR A 57 19.82 12.46 -6.27
CA THR A 57 19.90 13.18 -7.54
C THR A 57 21.18 12.73 -8.27
N THR A 58 21.10 11.58 -8.92
CA THR A 58 22.17 11.05 -9.76
C THR A 58 21.89 11.35 -11.23
N THR A 59 22.91 11.28 -12.07
CA THR A 59 22.78 11.36 -13.53
C THR A 59 22.05 10.15 -14.16
N LYS A 60 21.51 9.22 -13.34
CA LYS A 60 20.93 7.94 -13.78
C LYS A 60 19.49 7.71 -13.30
N MET A 61 18.77 8.77 -12.94
CA MET A 61 17.41 8.68 -12.39
C MET A 61 16.45 7.86 -13.26
N GLU A 62 16.55 7.95 -14.60
CA GLU A 62 15.76 7.16 -15.53
C GLU A 62 16.01 5.64 -15.38
N ALA A 63 17.29 5.26 -15.28
CA ALA A 63 17.68 3.86 -15.09
C ALA A 63 17.20 3.31 -13.74
N ASP A 64 17.24 4.13 -12.68
CA ASP A 64 16.74 3.76 -11.35
C ASP A 64 15.22 3.46 -11.39
N ILE A 65 14.44 4.26 -12.13
CA ILE A 65 12.99 4.04 -12.30
C ILE A 65 12.74 2.73 -13.07
N GLU A 66 13.46 2.51 -14.17
CA GLU A 66 13.32 1.27 -14.95
C GLU A 66 13.70 0.02 -14.15
N GLU A 67 14.76 0.09 -13.37
CA GLU A 67 15.20 -1.00 -12.50
C GLU A 67 14.13 -1.33 -11.46
N LEU A 68 13.55 -0.30 -10.82
CA LEU A 68 12.48 -0.49 -9.85
C LEU A 68 11.24 -1.14 -10.50
N VAL A 69 10.87 -0.73 -11.72
CA VAL A 69 9.76 -1.36 -12.45
C VAL A 69 10.04 -2.84 -12.73
N LYS A 70 11.27 -3.19 -13.15
CA LYS A 70 11.68 -4.58 -13.39
C LYS A 70 11.62 -5.43 -12.12
N ILE A 71 11.98 -4.87 -10.97
CA ILE A 71 11.90 -5.54 -9.66
C ILE A 71 10.44 -5.75 -9.24
N LEU A 72 9.57 -4.76 -9.45
CA LEU A 72 8.17 -4.81 -9.00
C LEU A 72 7.26 -5.63 -9.92
N GLU A 73 7.55 -5.70 -11.22
CA GLU A 73 6.74 -6.40 -12.22
C GLU A 73 6.33 -7.84 -11.81
N PRO A 74 7.24 -8.72 -11.37
CA PRO A 74 6.86 -10.09 -10.98
C PRO A 74 6.04 -10.15 -9.69
N GLU A 75 6.08 -9.13 -8.84
CA GLU A 75 5.53 -9.16 -7.49
C GLU A 75 4.21 -8.39 -7.34
N ILE A 76 3.88 -7.58 -8.34
CA ILE A 76 2.78 -6.63 -8.31
C ILE A 76 1.42 -7.28 -8.06
N ASP A 77 1.23 -8.48 -8.62
CA ASP A 77 -0.03 -9.23 -8.52
C ASP A 77 -0.17 -9.89 -7.13
N THR A 78 0.96 -10.10 -6.44
CA THR A 78 0.98 -10.68 -5.08
C THR A 78 0.70 -9.62 -4.02
N TYR A 79 1.29 -8.42 -4.16
CA TYR A 79 1.21 -7.34 -3.16
C TYR A 79 0.43 -6.13 -3.65
N THR A 80 -0.61 -6.35 -4.46
CA THR A 80 -1.35 -5.28 -5.14
C THR A 80 -1.85 -4.21 -4.16
N THR A 81 -2.45 -4.62 -3.05
CA THR A 81 -3.06 -3.68 -2.08
C THR A 81 -1.97 -2.87 -1.38
N GLU A 82 -0.95 -3.55 -0.87
CA GLU A 82 0.13 -2.96 -0.10
C GLU A 82 0.97 -1.98 -0.92
N LEU A 83 1.23 -2.31 -2.19
CA LEU A 83 1.94 -1.43 -3.12
C LEU A 83 1.05 -0.25 -3.53
N THR A 84 -0.24 -0.47 -3.77
CA THR A 84 -1.20 0.60 -4.06
C THR A 84 -1.25 1.62 -2.93
N ASP A 85 -1.42 1.16 -1.69
CA ASP A 85 -1.45 2.02 -0.50
C ASP A 85 -0.15 2.80 -0.37
N THR A 86 1.00 2.14 -0.56
CA THR A 86 2.31 2.77 -0.47
C THR A 86 2.48 3.89 -1.50
N ILE A 87 2.08 3.66 -2.76
CA ILE A 87 2.17 4.69 -3.80
C ILE A 87 1.24 5.86 -3.49
N VAL A 88 0.01 5.60 -3.03
CA VAL A 88 -0.94 6.65 -2.64
C VAL A 88 -0.39 7.48 -1.48
N ASP A 89 0.19 6.86 -0.47
CA ASP A 89 0.81 7.56 0.66
C ASP A 89 2.05 8.35 0.24
N CYS A 90 2.86 7.82 -0.68
CA CYS A 90 3.99 8.56 -1.25
C CYS A 90 3.52 9.80 -2.02
N VAL A 91 2.44 9.69 -2.81
CA VAL A 91 1.90 10.83 -3.56
C VAL A 91 1.38 11.92 -2.61
N LYS A 92 0.70 11.54 -1.53
CA LYS A 92 0.22 12.48 -0.50
C LYS A 92 1.39 13.16 0.23
N GLY A 93 2.32 12.35 0.76
CA GLY A 93 3.41 12.83 1.64
C GLY A 93 4.61 13.44 0.90
N LEU A 94 4.82 13.11 -0.36
CA LEU A 94 5.99 13.52 -1.16
C LEU A 94 5.56 14.24 -2.44
N SER A 95 4.68 15.23 -2.32
CA SER A 95 4.08 15.96 -3.45
C SER A 95 5.10 16.61 -4.42
N MET A 96 6.31 16.91 -3.94
CA MET A 96 7.41 17.41 -4.78
C MET A 96 7.94 16.37 -5.75
N LYS A 97 7.78 15.08 -5.44
CA LYS A 97 8.14 13.93 -6.29
C LYS A 97 6.99 13.47 -7.19
N ALA A 98 5.90 14.24 -7.30
CA ALA A 98 4.79 13.90 -8.19
C ALA A 98 5.20 13.55 -9.65
N PRO A 99 6.11 14.29 -10.33
CA PRO A 99 6.46 13.95 -11.72
C PRO A 99 7.26 12.65 -11.80
N LEU A 100 8.09 12.37 -10.79
CA LEU A 100 8.83 11.13 -10.67
C LEU A 100 7.88 9.93 -10.51
N TYR A 101 6.89 10.05 -9.63
CA TYR A 101 5.88 9.00 -9.46
C TYR A 101 4.98 8.86 -10.69
N GLY A 102 4.68 9.95 -11.41
CA GLY A 102 3.98 9.92 -12.68
C GLY A 102 4.72 9.11 -13.74
N ALA A 103 6.01 9.41 -13.95
CA ALA A 103 6.87 8.67 -14.90
C ALA A 103 6.99 7.19 -14.52
N PHE A 104 7.21 6.90 -13.24
CA PHE A 104 7.23 5.53 -12.70
C PHE A 104 5.93 4.78 -13.02
N VAL A 105 4.77 5.38 -12.76
CA VAL A 105 3.46 4.77 -13.04
C VAL A 105 3.20 4.65 -14.54
N GLY A 106 3.68 5.57 -15.37
CA GLY A 106 3.62 5.48 -16.83
C GLY A 106 4.39 4.28 -17.39
N LEU A 107 5.62 4.07 -16.91
CA LEU A 107 6.40 2.88 -17.28
C LEU A 107 5.74 1.59 -16.77
N LEU A 108 5.20 1.63 -15.55
CA LEU A 108 4.48 0.51 -14.96
C LEU A 108 3.19 0.18 -15.73
N TYR A 109 2.48 1.17 -16.25
CA TYR A 109 1.26 0.99 -17.04
C TYR A 109 1.54 0.20 -18.32
N SER A 110 2.69 0.41 -18.95
CA SER A 110 3.13 -0.32 -20.13
C SER A 110 3.37 -1.82 -19.88
N LYS A 111 3.64 -2.20 -18.62
CA LYS A 111 3.90 -3.60 -18.23
C LYS A 111 2.69 -4.25 -17.56
N LYS A 112 2.00 -3.51 -16.68
CA LYS A 112 0.97 -4.01 -15.76
C LYS A 112 -0.25 -3.04 -15.73
N PRO A 113 -0.98 -2.90 -16.84
CA PRO A 113 -2.09 -1.94 -16.94
C PRO A 113 -3.24 -2.24 -15.96
N SER A 114 -3.52 -3.52 -15.67
CA SER A 114 -4.56 -3.92 -14.72
C SER A 114 -4.30 -3.40 -13.31
N PHE A 115 -3.04 -3.46 -12.85
CA PHE A 115 -2.64 -2.90 -11.55
C PHE A 115 -2.80 -1.39 -11.54
N VAL A 116 -2.30 -0.69 -12.56
CA VAL A 116 -2.36 0.77 -12.62
C VAL A 116 -3.80 1.27 -12.68
N HIS A 117 -4.71 0.58 -13.39
CA HIS A 117 -6.13 0.93 -13.33
C HIS A 117 -6.72 0.82 -11.93
N LYS A 118 -6.32 -0.18 -11.13
CA LYS A 118 -6.73 -0.29 -9.72
C LYS A 118 -6.13 0.83 -8.88
N LEU A 119 -4.85 1.16 -9.09
CA LEU A 119 -4.17 2.28 -8.45
C LEU A 119 -4.90 3.60 -8.74
N MET A 120 -5.19 3.92 -10.01
CA MET A 120 -5.87 5.17 -10.37
C MET A 120 -7.30 5.23 -9.83
N LYS A 121 -8.02 4.10 -9.77
CA LYS A 121 -9.32 4.05 -9.08
C LYS A 121 -9.18 4.36 -7.60
N ARG A 122 -8.17 3.80 -6.92
CA ARG A 122 -7.91 4.11 -5.51
C ARG A 122 -7.54 5.58 -5.32
N VAL A 123 -6.69 6.15 -6.17
CA VAL A 123 -6.33 7.59 -6.14
C VAL A 123 -7.57 8.47 -6.30
N ALA A 124 -8.47 8.15 -7.23
CA ALA A 124 -9.70 8.91 -7.42
C ALA A 124 -10.61 8.84 -6.17
N VAL A 125 -10.79 7.65 -5.58
CA VAL A 125 -11.55 7.47 -4.34
C VAL A 125 -10.91 8.23 -3.18
N GLU A 126 -9.61 8.11 -2.98
CA GLU A 126 -8.86 8.80 -1.93
C GLU A 126 -8.95 10.32 -2.09
N THR A 127 -8.94 10.82 -3.33
CA THR A 127 -9.09 12.26 -3.63
C THR A 127 -10.46 12.75 -3.15
N CYS A 128 -11.54 12.04 -3.49
CA CYS A 128 -12.88 12.39 -3.03
C CYS A 128 -12.99 12.33 -1.51
N GLN A 129 -12.44 11.29 -0.88
CA GLN A 129 -12.44 11.15 0.58
C GLN A 129 -11.65 12.26 1.27
N SER A 130 -10.50 12.66 0.71
CA SER A 130 -9.69 13.76 1.23
C SER A 130 -10.47 15.08 1.18
N ILE A 131 -11.22 15.32 0.11
CA ILE A 131 -12.09 16.49 -0.01
C ILE A 131 -13.20 16.46 1.05
N GLU A 132 -13.86 15.32 1.24
CA GLU A 132 -14.93 15.13 2.24
C GLU A 132 -14.42 15.35 3.68
N ARG A 133 -13.19 14.92 3.97
CA ARG A 133 -12.51 15.12 5.27
C ARG A 133 -11.91 16.51 5.44
N SER A 134 -12.02 17.38 4.44
CA SER A 134 -11.37 18.70 4.41
C SER A 134 -9.83 18.63 4.46
N GLU A 135 -9.24 17.52 4.03
CA GLU A 135 -7.79 17.29 3.88
C GLU A 135 -7.34 17.83 2.51
N PHE A 136 -7.49 19.15 2.31
CA PHE A 136 -7.32 19.77 0.99
C PHE A 136 -5.89 19.71 0.44
N LEU A 137 -4.87 19.63 1.29
CA LEU A 137 -3.48 19.47 0.85
C LEU A 137 -3.26 18.11 0.19
N ASP A 138 -3.81 17.05 0.80
CA ASP A 138 -3.72 15.68 0.27
C ASP A 138 -4.53 15.55 -1.01
N ALA A 139 -5.75 16.11 -1.03
CA ALA A 139 -6.57 16.20 -2.23
C ALA A 139 -5.83 16.90 -3.37
N ARG A 140 -5.13 18.01 -3.09
CA ARG A 140 -4.33 18.74 -4.08
C ARG A 140 -3.17 17.90 -4.61
N SER A 141 -2.44 17.21 -3.73
CA SER A 141 -1.33 16.35 -4.10
C SER A 141 -1.78 15.19 -4.99
N LEU A 142 -2.89 14.55 -4.64
CA LEU A 142 -3.49 13.48 -5.43
C LEU A 142 -4.01 13.97 -6.79
N LEU A 143 -4.68 15.12 -6.84
CA LEU A 143 -5.17 15.72 -8.09
C LEU A 143 -4.01 16.08 -9.03
N ARG A 144 -2.94 16.67 -8.50
CA ARG A 144 -1.74 16.99 -9.29
C ARG A 144 -1.09 15.73 -9.85
N PHE A 145 -1.00 14.67 -9.05
CA PHE A 145 -0.53 13.37 -9.53
C PHE A 145 -1.43 12.80 -10.63
N MET A 146 -2.76 12.91 -10.52
CA MET A 146 -3.66 12.49 -11.60
C MET A 146 -3.40 13.24 -12.91
N VAL A 147 -3.15 14.55 -12.86
CA VAL A 147 -2.78 15.34 -14.05
C VAL A 147 -1.45 14.87 -14.64
N GLU A 148 -0.45 14.63 -13.80
CA GLU A 148 0.84 14.09 -14.26
C GLU A 148 0.67 12.74 -14.99
N THR A 149 -0.23 11.89 -14.50
CA THR A 149 -0.51 10.60 -15.18
C THR A 149 -1.15 10.77 -16.56
N VAL A 150 -1.74 11.93 -16.88
CA VAL A 150 -2.18 12.26 -18.23
C VAL A 150 -0.97 12.52 -19.13
N ASN A 151 0.03 13.26 -18.65
CA ASN A 151 1.28 13.51 -19.38
C ASN A 151 2.04 12.21 -19.66
N CYS A 152 1.93 11.23 -18.75
CA CYS A 152 2.53 9.90 -18.91
C CYS A 152 1.65 8.90 -19.70
N ASN A 153 0.59 9.35 -20.39
CA ASN A 153 -0.33 8.53 -21.19
C ASN A 153 -1.06 7.40 -20.43
N VAL A 154 -1.25 7.55 -19.11
CA VAL A 154 -2.01 6.60 -18.30
C VAL A 154 -3.50 6.97 -18.27
N LEU A 155 -3.79 8.25 -18.05
CA LEU A 155 -5.14 8.81 -18.10
C LEU A 155 -5.38 9.62 -19.37
N THR A 156 -6.63 9.69 -19.80
CA THR A 156 -7.01 10.58 -20.91
C THR A 156 -7.33 11.99 -20.41
N VAL A 157 -7.03 12.99 -21.24
CA VAL A 157 -7.42 14.39 -20.99
C VAL A 157 -8.93 14.53 -20.75
N HIS A 158 -9.74 13.76 -21.49
CA HIS A 158 -11.19 13.79 -21.33
C HIS A 158 -11.63 13.30 -19.93
N SER A 159 -10.99 12.25 -19.40
CA SER A 159 -11.27 11.72 -18.07
C SER A 159 -10.98 12.74 -16.97
N ILE A 160 -9.84 13.43 -17.04
CA ILE A 160 -9.47 14.41 -16.01
C ILE A 160 -10.37 15.66 -16.06
N ILE A 161 -10.72 16.15 -17.25
CA ILE A 161 -11.67 17.27 -17.40
C ILE A 161 -13.04 16.89 -16.82
N THR A 162 -13.52 15.68 -17.10
CA THR A 162 -14.78 15.19 -16.54
C THR A 162 -14.73 15.12 -15.01
N PHE A 163 -13.60 14.68 -14.46
CA PHE A 163 -13.37 14.66 -13.02
C PHE A 163 -13.33 16.07 -12.40
N PHE A 164 -12.63 17.03 -13.02
CA PHE A 164 -12.64 18.42 -12.58
C PHE A 164 -14.03 19.03 -12.59
N ARG A 165 -14.82 18.76 -13.64
CA ARG A 165 -16.23 19.21 -13.69
C ARG A 165 -17.05 18.64 -12.53
N SER A 166 -16.79 17.40 -12.11
CA SER A 166 -17.47 16.79 -10.97
C SER A 166 -17.13 17.48 -9.64
N ILE A 167 -15.85 17.84 -9.43
CA ILE A 167 -15.39 18.57 -8.26
C ILE A 167 -15.98 19.99 -8.23
N LEU A 168 -15.94 20.70 -9.36
CA LEU A 168 -16.46 22.07 -9.48
C LEU A 168 -17.99 22.14 -9.41
N LYS A 169 -18.72 21.03 -9.59
CA LYS A 169 -20.17 21.02 -9.42
C LYS A 169 -20.59 21.27 -7.97
N VAL A 170 -19.77 20.85 -7.00
CA VAL A 170 -20.04 20.99 -5.56
C VAL A 170 -20.17 22.46 -5.11
N PRO A 171 -19.23 23.38 -5.42
CA PRO A 171 -19.37 24.79 -5.06
C PRO A 171 -20.44 25.54 -5.87
N LEU A 172 -20.70 25.10 -7.11
CA LEU A 172 -21.67 25.71 -8.02
C LEU A 172 -23.12 25.33 -7.71
N ASP A 173 -23.35 24.27 -6.92
CA ASP A 173 -24.70 23.92 -6.49
C ASP A 173 -25.20 24.95 -5.45
N CYS A 174 -26.20 25.74 -5.85
CA CYS A 174 -26.82 26.77 -5.01
C CYS A 174 -27.49 26.19 -3.74
N LYS A 175 -27.73 24.87 -3.68
CA LYS A 175 -28.29 24.18 -2.51
C LYS A 175 -27.23 23.68 -1.53
N SER A 176 -25.96 23.77 -1.90
CA SER A 176 -24.85 23.35 -1.06
C SER A 176 -24.72 24.26 0.16
N GLN A 177 -24.84 23.69 1.36
CA GLN A 177 -24.59 24.39 2.64
C GLN A 177 -23.09 24.65 2.89
N VAL A 178 -22.24 24.46 1.87
CA VAL A 178 -20.81 24.69 1.98
C VAL A 178 -20.55 26.21 2.13
N PRO A 179 -19.84 26.63 3.19
CA PRO A 179 -19.47 28.04 3.40
C PRO A 179 -18.75 28.62 2.17
N THR A 180 -18.96 29.91 1.88
CA THR A 180 -18.38 30.55 0.70
C THR A 180 -16.85 30.43 0.64
N CYS A 181 -16.16 30.51 1.78
CA CYS A 181 -14.71 30.31 1.87
C CYS A 181 -14.25 28.91 1.42
N ASN A 182 -15.11 27.90 1.55
CA ASN A 182 -14.80 26.54 1.10
C ASN A 182 -15.02 26.40 -0.41
N LYS A 183 -15.84 27.25 -1.06
CA LYS A 183 -16.05 27.21 -2.51
C LYS A 183 -14.78 27.57 -3.29
N ASP A 184 -14.06 28.57 -2.79
CA ASP A 184 -12.78 29.01 -3.38
C ASP A 184 -11.73 27.89 -3.35
N ILE A 185 -11.77 27.02 -2.34
CA ILE A 185 -10.87 25.88 -2.21
C ILE A 185 -11.06 24.90 -3.38
N PHE A 186 -12.29 24.57 -3.78
CA PHE A 186 -12.53 23.68 -4.92
C PHE A 186 -11.99 24.24 -6.23
N VAL A 187 -12.14 25.55 -6.44
CA VAL A 187 -11.59 26.24 -7.62
C VAL A 187 -10.06 26.24 -7.56
N TYR A 188 -9.48 26.56 -6.40
CA TYR A 188 -8.05 26.52 -6.17
C TYR A 188 -7.46 25.13 -6.41
N LEU A 189 -8.11 24.06 -5.94
CA LEU A 189 -7.67 22.67 -6.14
C LEU A 189 -7.52 22.35 -7.64
N VAL A 190 -8.47 22.77 -8.47
CA VAL A 190 -8.38 22.56 -9.93
C VAL A 190 -7.29 23.44 -10.54
N LEU A 191 -7.32 24.75 -10.29
CA LEU A 191 -6.36 25.70 -10.89
C LEU A 191 -4.90 25.41 -10.51
N ALA A 192 -4.66 24.94 -9.29
CA ALA A 192 -3.32 24.60 -8.82
C ALA A 192 -2.70 23.39 -9.54
N THR A 193 -3.50 22.63 -10.30
CA THR A 193 -2.99 21.47 -11.07
C THR A 193 -2.58 21.82 -12.50
N PHE A 194 -3.04 22.94 -13.06
CA PHE A 194 -2.74 23.31 -14.46
C PHE A 194 -1.27 23.59 -14.81
N PRO A 195 -0.37 23.98 -13.87
CA PRO A 195 1.06 24.09 -14.19
C PRO A 195 1.74 22.75 -14.50
N TRP A 196 1.05 21.65 -14.26
CA TRP A 196 1.49 20.27 -14.43
C TRP A 196 0.80 19.69 -15.65
#